data_AF-X0UJ83-F1
#
_entry.id   AF-X0UJ83-F1
#
_cell.length_a   1.000
_cell.length_b   1.000
_cell.length_c   1.000
_cell.angle_alpha   90.00
_cell.angle_beta   90.00
_cell.angle_gamma   90.00
#
_symmetry.space_group_name_H-M   'P 1'
#
loop_
_entity.id
_entity.type
_entity.pdbx_description
1 polymer ?
#
loop_
_entity_poly.entity_id
_entity_poly.type
_entity_poly.pdbx_seq_one_letter_code
_entity_poly.pdbx_strand_id
1 'polypeptide(L)'
;MVEPKITKLDDSFAPPAFFVGYVGYPRINAGPMITADRISSELIDNAEAWGDKTQEEIVQMRLSLFRTYSRIDAKKPLESDIIQRSHEVLLGVKSVDVEIELEKPIIPRILLNERTAPSGPIAPIKKLIVTENQTPLKPLEKAFYDTDLKAGEAVGILGKEKIHTNILTRVFS
;
A
#
# COMPACT_ATOMS: atom_id res chain seq x y z
N MET A 1 -7.57 -30.72 15.63
CA MET A 1 -7.92 -29.40 16.20
C MET A 1 -7.97 -28.44 15.03
N VAL A 2 -9.13 -27.92 14.66
CA VAL A 2 -9.25 -26.99 13.52
C VAL A 2 -8.96 -25.61 14.09
N GLU A 3 -7.81 -25.02 13.73
CA GLU A 3 -7.52 -23.63 14.10
C GLU A 3 -8.62 -22.73 13.54
N PRO A 4 -9.13 -21.75 14.33
CA PRO A 4 -10.11 -20.80 13.82
C PRO A 4 -9.48 -20.06 12.64
N LYS A 5 -10.07 -20.21 11.45
CA LYS A 5 -9.66 -19.44 10.28
C LYS A 5 -10.11 -18.01 10.50
N ILE A 6 -9.18 -17.10 10.76
CA ILE A 6 -9.42 -15.67 10.67
C ILE A 6 -9.90 -15.40 9.24
N THR A 7 -11.08 -14.83 9.11
CA THR A 7 -11.73 -14.52 7.83
C THR A 7 -11.96 -13.03 7.62
N LYS A 8 -11.97 -12.26 8.71
CA LYS A 8 -12.14 -10.81 8.70
C LYS A 8 -11.10 -10.15 9.62
N LEU A 9 -10.61 -8.98 9.22
CA LEU A 9 -9.75 -8.12 10.02
C LEU A 9 -10.43 -6.75 10.11
N ASP A 10 -10.89 -6.38 11.30
CA ASP A 10 -11.71 -5.18 11.53
C ASP A 10 -10.93 -4.02 12.16
N ASP A 11 -9.88 -4.35 12.94
CA ASP A 11 -8.96 -3.37 13.55
C ASP A 11 -7.63 -3.41 12.80
N SER A 12 -7.62 -2.95 11.55
CA SER A 12 -6.42 -2.91 10.72
C SER A 12 -6.22 -1.54 10.13
N PHE A 13 -4.96 -1.15 9.98
CA PHE A 13 -4.58 0.14 9.42
C PHE A 13 -3.86 -0.06 8.10
N ALA A 14 -4.23 0.71 7.09
CA ALA A 14 -3.55 0.78 5.82
C ALA A 14 -2.69 2.05 5.77
N PRO A 15 -1.35 1.95 5.91
CA PRO A 15 -0.46 3.03 5.51
C PRO A 15 -0.60 3.28 4.00
N PRO A 16 -0.20 4.47 3.51
CA PRO A 16 -0.18 4.76 2.08
C PRO A 16 0.99 4.00 1.45
N ALA A 17 0.81 2.71 1.24
CA ALA A 17 1.80 1.72 0.83
C ALA A 17 1.11 0.65 -0.02
N PHE A 18 1.72 0.26 -1.14
CA PHE A 18 1.10 -0.69 -2.08
C PHE A 18 2.10 -1.75 -2.55
N PHE A 19 1.64 -2.99 -2.63
CA PHE A 19 2.42 -4.11 -3.16
C PHE A 19 2.01 -4.42 -4.60
N VAL A 20 3.01 -4.53 -5.47
CA VAL A 20 2.87 -4.99 -6.86
C VAL A 20 3.80 -6.18 -7.11
N GLY A 21 3.22 -7.33 -7.46
CA GLY A 21 3.97 -8.54 -7.79
C GLY A 21 4.43 -8.57 -9.26
N TYR A 22 5.61 -9.12 -9.51
CA TYR A 22 6.20 -9.22 -10.86
C TYR A 22 5.89 -10.54 -11.58
N VAL A 23 5.30 -11.52 -10.90
CA VAL A 23 5.04 -12.86 -11.46
C VAL A 23 3.63 -12.94 -12.04
N GLY A 24 3.50 -13.55 -13.23
CA GLY A 24 2.20 -13.90 -13.81
C GLY A 24 1.58 -12.86 -14.73
N TYR A 25 2.36 -11.89 -15.21
CA TYR A 25 1.89 -10.86 -16.15
C TYR A 25 1.10 -11.46 -17.33
N PRO A 26 -0.06 -10.88 -17.72
CA PRO A 26 -0.64 -9.64 -17.18
C PRO A 26 -1.43 -9.82 -15.88
N ARG A 27 -1.73 -11.04 -15.43
CA ARG A 27 -2.52 -11.31 -14.22
C ARG A 27 -1.63 -11.48 -12.99
N ILE A 28 -1.28 -10.35 -12.40
CA ILE A 28 -0.37 -10.23 -11.27
C ILE A 28 -1.12 -10.19 -9.92
N ASN A 29 -0.36 -10.36 -8.83
CA ASN A 29 -0.86 -10.15 -7.47
C ASN A 29 -0.54 -8.72 -7.03
N ALA A 30 -1.53 -7.98 -6.56
CA ALA A 30 -1.34 -6.62 -6.04
C ALA A 30 -2.38 -6.28 -4.96
N GLY A 31 -2.03 -5.35 -4.07
CA GLY A 31 -2.89 -4.94 -2.96
C GLY A 31 -2.18 -3.97 -2.00
N PRO A 32 -2.93 -3.28 -1.12
CA PRO A 32 -2.34 -2.36 -0.14
C PRO A 32 -1.55 -3.12 0.93
N MET A 33 -0.58 -2.47 1.55
CA MET A 33 0.02 -3.00 2.78
C MET A 33 -0.89 -2.66 3.96
N ILE A 34 -0.98 -3.56 4.94
CA ILE A 34 -1.73 -3.30 6.18
C ILE A 34 -0.91 -3.67 7.42
N THR A 35 -1.33 -3.18 8.57
CA THR A 35 -0.72 -3.49 9.87
C THR A 35 -1.81 -3.58 10.94
N ALA A 36 -1.57 -4.39 11.96
CA ALA A 36 -2.44 -4.48 13.14
C ALA A 36 -2.29 -3.26 14.05
N ASP A 37 -1.10 -2.66 14.08
CA ASP A 37 -0.83 -1.45 14.86
C ASP A 37 -0.95 -0.20 13.99
N ARG A 38 -1.48 0.90 14.54
CA ARG A 38 -1.46 2.21 13.89
C ARG A 38 -0.05 2.78 13.91
N ILE A 39 0.78 2.34 12.98
CA ILE A 39 2.13 2.86 12.77
C ILE A 39 2.02 4.14 11.94
N SER A 40 2.83 5.15 12.29
CA SER A 40 2.91 6.38 11.50
C SER A 40 3.36 6.08 10.07
N SER A 41 2.62 6.59 9.09
CA SER A 41 2.97 6.55 7.68
C SER A 41 4.28 7.29 7.37
N GLU A 42 4.59 8.35 8.15
CA GLU A 42 5.86 9.08 8.10
C GLU A 42 7.05 8.22 8.50
N LEU A 43 6.80 7.03 9.06
CA LEU A 43 7.82 6.08 9.46
C LEU A 43 7.92 4.90 8.47
N ILE A 44 6.81 4.39 7.93
CA ILE A 44 6.79 3.15 7.12
C ILE A 44 7.40 3.29 5.71
N ASP A 45 7.15 4.42 5.05
CA ASP A 45 7.53 4.67 3.64
C ASP A 45 8.30 5.98 3.45
N ASN A 46 8.92 6.48 4.53
CA ASN A 46 9.80 7.65 4.48
C ASN A 46 11.24 7.27 4.79
N ALA A 47 12.00 6.94 3.75
CA ALA A 47 13.41 6.61 3.89
C ALA A 47 14.24 7.76 4.52
N GLU A 48 13.82 9.02 4.35
CA GLU A 48 14.49 10.17 4.97
C GLU A 48 14.37 10.15 6.50
N ALA A 49 13.29 9.59 7.03
CA ALA A 49 13.07 9.45 8.48
C ALA A 49 13.82 8.26 9.11
N TRP A 50 14.58 7.50 8.33
CA TRP A 50 15.33 6.32 8.81
C TRP A 50 16.78 6.62 9.19
N GLY A 51 17.26 7.86 9.02
CA GLY A 51 18.65 8.22 9.26
C GLY A 51 19.16 7.88 10.67
N ASP A 52 18.29 7.97 11.68
CA ASP A 52 18.61 7.67 13.08
C ASP A 52 18.24 6.24 13.50
N LYS A 53 17.86 5.36 12.57
CA LYS A 53 17.40 3.99 12.85
C LYS A 53 18.43 2.95 12.49
N THR A 54 18.46 1.88 13.27
CA THR A 54 19.26 0.71 12.92
C THR A 54 18.61 -0.07 11.77
N GLN A 55 19.42 -0.88 11.08
CA GLN A 55 18.91 -1.76 10.04
C GLN A 55 17.87 -2.73 10.60
N GLU A 56 18.07 -3.23 11.81
CA GLU A 56 17.15 -4.13 12.51
C GLU A 56 15.80 -3.46 12.76
N GLU A 57 15.79 -2.19 13.19
CA GLU A 57 14.56 -1.42 13.41
C GLU A 57 13.76 -1.24 12.11
N ILE A 58 14.44 -0.92 11.01
CA ILE A 58 13.81 -0.76 9.70
C ILE A 58 13.24 -2.10 9.22
N VAL A 59 14.00 -3.20 9.35
CA VAL A 59 13.53 -4.53 8.97
C VAL A 59 12.34 -4.96 9.82
N GLN A 60 12.39 -4.80 11.15
CA GLN A 60 11.29 -5.11 12.06
C GLN A 60 10.01 -4.33 11.68
N MET A 61 10.14 -3.03 11.46
CA MET A 61 9.04 -2.17 11.02
C MET A 61 8.45 -2.62 9.67
N ARG A 62 9.28 -3.01 8.70
CA ARG A 62 8.79 -3.48 7.40
C ARG A 62 8.16 -4.88 7.48
N LEU A 63 8.67 -5.73 8.36
CA LEU A 63 8.13 -7.07 8.61
C LEU A 63 6.82 -7.06 9.41
N SER A 64 6.47 -5.97 10.11
CA SER A 64 5.16 -5.83 10.76
C SER A 64 4.02 -5.60 9.75
N LEU A 65 4.35 -5.20 8.52
CA LEU A 65 3.37 -4.98 7.46
C LEU A 65 2.95 -6.31 6.83
N PHE A 66 1.66 -6.60 6.88
CA PHE A 66 1.05 -7.68 6.13
C PHE A 66 0.98 -7.27 4.65
N ARG A 67 1.50 -8.15 3.81
CA ARG A 67 1.41 -8.00 2.37
C ARG A 67 0.08 -8.55 1.90
N THR A 68 -0.87 -7.67 1.58
CA THR A 68 -2.12 -8.11 0.97
C THR A 68 -1.96 -8.35 -0.51
N TYR A 69 -2.81 -9.20 -1.08
CA TYR A 69 -2.99 -9.21 -2.53
C TYR A 69 -4.37 -9.71 -2.94
N SER A 70 -4.81 -9.21 -4.09
CA SER A 70 -5.81 -9.83 -4.95
C SER A 70 -5.20 -10.04 -6.34
N ARG A 71 -5.81 -10.91 -7.15
CA ARG A 71 -5.34 -11.13 -8.53
C ARG A 71 -5.93 -10.08 -9.46
N ILE A 72 -5.07 -9.28 -10.09
CA ILE A 72 -5.44 -8.12 -10.90
C ILE A 72 -4.90 -8.30 -12.31
N ASP A 73 -5.68 -7.91 -13.32
CA ASP A 73 -5.20 -7.76 -14.68
C ASP A 73 -4.54 -6.40 -14.84
N ALA A 74 -3.21 -6.37 -14.98
CA ALA A 74 -2.43 -5.16 -15.14
C ALA A 74 -2.79 -4.36 -16.41
N LYS A 75 -3.47 -4.98 -17.39
CA LYS A 75 -3.96 -4.27 -18.58
C LYS A 75 -5.27 -3.53 -18.33
N LYS A 76 -5.98 -3.87 -17.25
CA LYS A 76 -7.27 -3.29 -16.87
C LYS A 76 -7.37 -3.10 -15.35
N PRO A 77 -6.43 -2.38 -14.73
CA PRO A 77 -6.32 -2.32 -13.27
C PRO A 77 -7.57 -1.72 -12.61
N LEU A 78 -8.22 -0.77 -13.28
CA LEU A 78 -9.41 -0.08 -12.79
C LEU A 78 -10.66 -0.98 -12.73
N GLU A 79 -10.68 -2.14 -13.39
CA GLU A 79 -11.77 -3.11 -13.22
C GLU A 79 -11.75 -3.79 -11.83
N SER A 80 -10.66 -3.64 -11.06
CA SER A 80 -10.53 -4.19 -9.70
C SER A 80 -11.01 -3.20 -8.63
N ASP A 81 -12.01 -3.61 -7.84
CA ASP A 81 -12.47 -2.86 -6.65
C ASP A 81 -11.35 -2.65 -5.63
N ILE A 82 -10.44 -3.63 -5.48
CA ILE A 82 -9.27 -3.49 -4.60
C ILE A 82 -8.37 -2.35 -5.04
N ILE A 83 -8.14 -2.20 -6.35
CA ILE A 83 -7.32 -1.09 -6.89
C ILE A 83 -8.02 0.24 -6.64
N GLN A 84 -9.30 0.34 -6.97
CA GLN A 84 -10.06 1.59 -6.80
C GLN A 84 -10.06 2.06 -5.35
N ARG A 85 -10.33 1.16 -4.40
CA ARG A 85 -10.29 1.49 -2.96
C ARG A 85 -8.89 1.78 -2.45
N SER A 86 -7.88 1.14 -3.02
CA SER A 86 -6.48 1.42 -2.65
C SER A 86 -6.05 2.82 -3.07
N HIS A 87 -6.63 3.40 -4.13
CA HIS A 87 -6.34 4.79 -4.48
C HIS A 87 -6.72 5.76 -3.36
N GLU A 88 -7.83 5.52 -2.65
CA GLU A 88 -8.21 6.34 -1.50
C GLU A 88 -7.10 6.36 -0.45
N VAL A 89 -6.53 5.19 -0.14
CA VAL A 89 -5.40 5.04 0.80
C VAL A 89 -4.14 5.74 0.29
N LEU A 90 -3.79 5.58 -0.99
CA LEU A 90 -2.52 6.04 -1.56
C LEU A 90 -2.44 7.55 -1.80
N LEU A 91 -3.57 8.21 -2.02
CA LEU A 91 -3.65 9.65 -2.16
C LEU A 91 -3.45 10.39 -0.83
N GLY A 92 -3.57 9.67 0.28
CA GLY A 92 -3.38 10.18 1.63
C GLY A 92 -1.92 10.29 2.09
N VAL A 93 -1.76 10.89 3.27
CA VAL A 93 -0.47 11.02 3.96
C VAL A 93 -0.43 10.27 5.29
N LYS A 94 -1.56 9.81 5.81
CA LYS A 94 -1.67 9.10 7.10
C LYS A 94 -2.05 7.64 6.89
N SER A 95 -1.82 6.80 7.89
CA SER A 95 -2.43 5.47 7.96
C SER A 95 -3.92 5.62 8.29
N VAL A 96 -4.78 4.85 7.61
CA VAL A 96 -6.24 4.87 7.81
C VAL A 96 -6.79 3.54 8.25
N ASP A 97 -7.90 3.59 8.98
CA ASP A 97 -8.67 2.40 9.35
C ASP A 97 -9.27 1.71 8.12
N VAL A 98 -9.10 0.39 8.09
CA VAL A 98 -9.62 -0.48 7.05
C VAL A 98 -10.20 -1.77 7.63
N GLU A 99 -11.29 -2.23 7.03
CA GLU A 99 -11.80 -3.59 7.23
C GLU A 99 -11.44 -4.47 6.02
N ILE A 100 -11.04 -5.71 6.28
CA ILE A 100 -10.60 -6.65 5.26
C ILE A 100 -11.32 -7.99 5.38
N GLU A 101 -11.84 -8.48 4.25
CA GLU A 101 -12.30 -9.85 4.09
C GLU A 101 -11.19 -10.67 3.42
N LEU A 102 -10.72 -11.70 4.10
CA LEU A 102 -9.68 -12.59 3.59
C LEU A 102 -10.28 -13.60 2.60
N GLU A 103 -9.61 -13.78 1.46
CA GLU A 103 -9.92 -14.87 0.52
C GLU A 103 -9.43 -16.22 1.07
N LYS A 104 -8.28 -16.21 1.76
CA LYS A 104 -7.63 -17.38 2.35
C LYS A 104 -7.00 -17.00 3.69
N PRO A 105 -6.77 -17.97 4.59
CA PRO A 105 -6.03 -17.71 5.83
C PRO A 105 -4.69 -17.03 5.57
N ILE A 106 -4.28 -16.18 6.52
CA ILE A 106 -2.98 -15.51 6.50
C ILE A 106 -1.88 -16.57 6.42
N ILE A 107 -0.93 -16.37 5.52
CA ILE A 107 0.21 -17.25 5.33
C ILE A 107 1.38 -16.64 6.12
N PRO A 108 1.88 -17.32 7.18
CA PRO A 108 2.94 -16.80 8.05
C PRO A 108 4.31 -16.93 7.36
N ARG A 109 4.49 -16.22 6.25
CA ARG A 109 5.71 -16.19 5.46
C ARG A 109 6.12 -14.76 5.22
N ILE A 110 7.32 -14.42 5.68
CA ILE A 110 7.97 -13.15 5.38
C ILE A 110 8.59 -13.18 3.98
N LEU A 111 8.74 -12.00 3.37
CA LEU A 111 9.55 -11.78 2.19
C LEU A 111 10.81 -11.03 2.61
N LEU A 112 11.98 -11.64 2.37
CA LEU A 112 13.27 -11.00 2.56
C LEU A 112 14.15 -11.40 1.36
N ASN A 113 14.48 -10.43 0.51
CA ASN A 113 15.37 -10.64 -0.63
C ASN A 113 16.00 -9.29 -1.05
N GLU A 114 16.94 -9.33 -1.99
CA GLU A 114 17.71 -8.17 -2.45
C GLU A 114 16.95 -7.25 -3.42
N ARG A 115 15.79 -7.68 -3.93
CA ARG A 115 15.05 -7.00 -5.02
C ARG A 115 13.82 -6.24 -4.54
N THR A 116 13.30 -6.59 -3.38
CA THR A 116 12.07 -6.01 -2.83
C THR A 116 12.27 -5.66 -1.37
N ALA A 117 11.64 -4.58 -0.93
CA ALA A 117 11.58 -4.25 0.49
C ALA A 117 11.07 -5.46 1.31
N PRO A 118 11.61 -5.68 2.53
CA PRO A 118 11.09 -6.70 3.41
C PRO A 118 9.59 -6.52 3.62
N SER A 119 8.86 -7.62 3.73
CA SER A 119 7.44 -7.59 4.07
C SER A 119 7.08 -8.74 4.98
N GLY A 120 6.10 -8.50 5.84
CA GLY A 120 5.55 -9.48 6.76
C GLY A 120 4.69 -10.56 6.10
N PRO A 121 3.81 -11.21 6.91
CA PRO A 121 2.92 -12.26 6.47
C PRO A 121 2.05 -11.87 5.27
N ILE A 122 1.56 -12.88 4.55
CA ILE A 122 0.77 -12.67 3.34
C ILE A 122 -0.71 -12.81 3.66
N ALA A 123 -1.52 -11.84 3.24
CA ALA A 123 -2.96 -11.82 3.44
C ALA A 123 -3.68 -11.79 2.08
N PRO A 124 -4.09 -12.93 1.52
CA PRO A 124 -4.92 -12.93 0.31
C PRO A 124 -6.29 -12.33 0.63
N ILE A 125 -6.69 -11.26 -0.05
CA ILE A 125 -7.91 -10.51 0.25
C ILE A 125 -8.96 -10.64 -0.86
N LYS A 126 -10.21 -10.68 -0.46
CA LYS A 126 -11.38 -10.65 -1.33
C LYS A 126 -12.05 -9.28 -1.34
N LYS A 127 -12.01 -8.57 -0.21
CA LYS A 127 -12.63 -7.25 -0.04
C LYS A 127 -11.77 -6.36 0.84
N LEU A 128 -11.72 -5.09 0.50
CA LEU A 128 -11.16 -4.01 1.29
C LEU A 128 -12.28 -3.00 1.53
N ILE A 129 -12.36 -2.42 2.72
CA ILE A 129 -13.25 -1.29 3.03
C ILE A 129 -12.39 -0.26 3.75
N VAL A 130 -12.31 0.95 3.21
CA VAL A 130 -11.69 2.09 3.89
C VAL A 130 -12.76 2.72 4.76
N THR A 131 -12.56 2.72 6.08
CA THR A 131 -13.56 3.20 7.06
C THR A 131 -13.24 4.60 7.58
N GLU A 132 -12.05 5.12 7.29
CA GLU A 132 -11.62 6.46 7.65
C GLU A 132 -11.28 7.29 6.40
N ASN A 133 -11.76 8.54 6.35
CA ASN A 133 -11.40 9.46 5.28
C ASN A 133 -9.91 9.89 5.38
N GLN A 134 -9.23 9.80 4.24
CA GLN A 134 -7.93 10.43 4.01
C GLN A 134 -8.12 11.92 3.67
N THR A 135 -7.15 12.74 4.07
CA THR A 135 -7.02 14.10 3.54
C THR A 135 -5.90 14.08 2.51
N PRO A 136 -6.21 14.02 1.21
CA PRO A 136 -5.17 14.02 0.20
C PRO A 136 -4.50 15.39 0.09
N LEU A 137 -3.25 15.39 -0.38
CA LEU A 137 -2.60 16.64 -0.77
C LEU A 137 -3.30 17.18 -2.01
N LYS A 138 -3.84 18.41 -1.95
CA LYS A 138 -4.60 19.00 -3.07
C LYS A 138 -3.90 18.92 -4.44
N PRO A 139 -2.58 19.17 -4.55
CA PRO A 139 -1.89 19.01 -5.83
C PRO A 139 -1.93 17.57 -6.36
N LEU A 140 -1.80 16.58 -5.49
CA LEU A 140 -1.83 15.17 -5.83
C LEU A 140 -3.22 14.73 -6.26
N GLU A 141 -4.25 15.12 -5.51
CA GLU A 141 -5.65 14.87 -5.84
C GLU A 141 -5.99 15.43 -7.22
N LYS A 142 -5.61 16.69 -7.48
CA LYS A 142 -5.84 17.34 -8.77
C LYS A 142 -5.15 16.60 -9.91
N ALA A 143 -3.89 16.19 -9.72
CA ALA A 143 -3.15 15.45 -10.74
C ALA A 143 -3.71 14.05 -10.99
N PHE A 144 -4.25 13.40 -9.95
CA PHE A 144 -4.83 12.06 -10.07
C PHE A 144 -6.16 12.06 -10.83
N TYR A 145 -7.04 13.05 -10.59
CA TYR A 145 -8.34 13.13 -11.26
C TYR A 145 -8.29 13.77 -12.66
N ASP A 146 -7.16 14.36 -13.06
CA ASP A 146 -6.97 14.90 -14.41
C ASP A 146 -6.56 13.76 -15.37
N THR A 147 -7.55 13.18 -16.06
CA THR A 147 -7.34 12.03 -16.95
C THR A 147 -6.56 12.36 -18.22
N ASP A 148 -6.43 13.64 -18.57
CA ASP A 148 -5.72 14.11 -19.76
C ASP A 148 -4.28 14.55 -19.44
N LEU A 149 -3.94 14.68 -18.15
CA LEU A 149 -2.61 15.06 -17.69
C LEU A 149 -1.59 13.94 -17.90
N LYS A 150 -0.54 14.22 -18.67
CA LYS A 150 0.54 13.25 -18.88
C LYS A 150 1.38 13.09 -17.62
N ALA A 151 1.82 11.87 -17.33
CA ALA A 151 2.66 11.56 -16.16
C ALA A 151 3.89 12.48 -16.04
N GLY A 152 4.58 12.78 -17.14
CA GLY A 152 5.74 13.69 -17.13
C GLY A 152 5.38 15.14 -16.74
N GLU A 153 4.21 15.62 -17.15
CA GLU A 153 3.71 16.94 -16.78
C GLU A 153 3.26 16.96 -15.31
N ALA A 154 2.59 15.89 -14.86
CA ALA A 154 2.19 15.70 -13.47
C ALA A 154 3.40 15.75 -12.52
N VAL A 155 4.48 15.03 -12.83
CA VAL A 155 5.73 15.08 -12.03
C VAL A 155 6.28 16.51 -11.95
N GLY A 156 6.26 17.25 -13.06
CA GLY A 156 6.71 18.65 -13.10
C GLY A 156 5.85 19.60 -12.26
N ILE A 157 4.53 19.43 -12.27
CA ILE A 157 3.60 20.20 -11.44
C ILE A 157 3.83 19.89 -9.97
N LEU A 158 3.82 18.61 -9.60
CA LEU A 158 3.97 18.18 -8.21
C LEU A 158 5.34 18.56 -7.63
N GLY A 159 6.39 18.54 -8.46
CA GLY A 159 7.72 19.04 -8.07
C GLY A 159 7.74 20.54 -7.76
N LYS A 160 7.04 21.37 -8.55
CA LYS A 160 6.91 22.82 -8.29
C LYS A 160 6.13 23.11 -7.00
N GLU A 161 5.15 22.26 -6.70
CA GLU A 161 4.37 22.29 -5.45
C GLU A 161 5.16 21.73 -4.24
N LYS A 162 6.44 21.38 -4.41
CA LYS A 162 7.34 20.86 -3.37
C LYS A 162 6.80 19.59 -2.68
N ILE A 163 6.09 18.75 -3.42
CA ILE A 163 5.70 17.43 -2.92
C ILE A 163 6.96 16.60 -2.69
N HIS A 164 7.05 15.97 -1.51
CA HIS A 164 8.21 15.16 -1.13
C HIS A 164 8.42 14.00 -2.11
N THR A 165 9.69 13.67 -2.34
CA THR A 165 10.13 12.63 -3.30
C THR A 165 9.63 11.24 -2.95
N ASN A 166 9.45 10.92 -1.65
CA ASN A 166 8.85 9.67 -1.21
C ASN A 166 7.39 9.52 -1.68
N ILE A 167 6.60 10.59 -1.60
CA ILE A 167 5.21 10.61 -2.08
C ILE A 167 5.20 10.45 -3.60
N LEU A 168 6.04 11.20 -4.32
CA LEU A 168 6.16 11.07 -5.78
C LEU A 168 6.54 9.65 -6.19
N THR A 169 7.56 9.08 -5.54
CA THR A 169 8.01 7.71 -5.84
C THR A 169 6.86 6.74 -5.64
N ARG A 170 6.16 6.80 -4.50
CA ARG A 170 5.02 5.94 -4.20
C ARG A 170 3.90 6.01 -5.26
N VAL A 171 3.48 7.21 -5.66
CA VAL A 171 2.29 7.37 -6.52
C VAL A 171 2.55 7.09 -8.00
N PHE A 172 3.82 7.08 -8.43
CA PHE A 172 4.23 6.77 -9.80
C PHE A 172 4.91 5.39 -9.94
N SER A 173 5.02 4.61 -8.86
CA SER A 173 5.58 3.25 -8.86
C SER A 173 4.59 2.17 -9.31
#